data_AF-A0A2R6CMH5-F1
#
_entry.id   AF-A0A2R6CMH5-F1
#
_cell.length_a   1.000
_cell.length_b   1.000
_cell.length_c   1.000
_cell.angle_alpha   90.00
_cell.angle_beta   90.00
_cell.angle_gamma   90.00
#
_symmetry.space_group_name_H-M   'P 1'
#
loop_
_entity.id
_entity.type
_entity.pdbx_description
1 polymer ?
#
loop_
_entity_poly.entity_id
_entity_poly.type
_entity_poly.pdbx_seq_one_letter_code
_entity_poly.pdbx_strand_id
1 'polypeptide(L)'
;MMVGHAALAFAIVAWVAHRSGFAPERALLVGAAAGAFAVVPDADIGYAFLGPATAGTTDPGVLLDSFWNRGNIVHRGMSHSLVVAGIAGVAFGLIAYRGVARLGGVAVLTGMVVATAAFVGALETGVVASFVAAGALVAAGARRIGIEPRYVLAAALVGVLTHPFGDLFTGTAPTLLYPFDVELLPTRVTLSADPTLHLLGAFALELATVWLALFVYLTVRDQPLRTHVRRRAVLGAGYAAAVVALPPPTLSVSYHFVFSVLAIGIVCGSASLSASDLRCLGTRRTVLSTGLATVTVALAAYAAAYVAVA
;
A
#
# COMPACT_ATOMS: atom_id res chain seq x y z
N MET A 1 2.35 -5.57 -3.27
CA MET A 1 1.09 -5.27 -2.53
C MET A 1 0.76 -3.80 -2.71
N MET A 2 -0.51 -3.44 -2.84
CA MET A 2 -0.88 -2.06 -3.23
C MET A 2 -1.22 -1.17 -2.03
N VAL A 3 -1.72 -1.73 -0.93
CA VAL A 3 -2.21 -0.93 0.23
C VAL A 3 -1.71 -1.47 1.57
N GLY A 4 -1.32 -2.74 1.63
CA GLY A 4 -1.00 -3.39 2.91
C GLY A 4 0.18 -2.77 3.68
N HIS A 5 1.23 -2.31 2.99
CA HIS A 5 2.36 -1.63 3.64
C HIS A 5 1.93 -0.29 4.27
N ALA A 6 1.04 0.45 3.61
CA ALA A 6 0.48 1.69 4.14
C ALA A 6 -0.37 1.46 5.39
N ALA A 7 -1.22 0.42 5.34
CA ALA A 7 -2.02 0.00 6.48
C ALA A 7 -1.14 -0.46 7.66
N LEU A 8 -0.09 -1.23 7.38
CA LEU A 8 0.86 -1.70 8.38
C LEU A 8 1.63 -0.54 9.03
N ALA A 9 2.21 0.36 8.24
CA ALA A 9 2.92 1.54 8.74
C ALA A 9 2.02 2.42 9.61
N PHE A 10 0.79 2.66 9.14
CA PHE A 10 -0.23 3.36 9.93
C PHE A 10 -0.48 2.67 11.27
N ALA A 11 -0.73 1.36 11.25
CA ALA A 11 -1.08 0.60 12.43
C ALA A 11 0.05 0.62 13.47
N ILE A 12 1.29 0.37 13.04
CA ILE A 12 2.47 0.38 13.91
C ILE A 12 2.61 1.74 14.59
N VAL A 13 2.63 2.81 13.79
CA VAL A 13 2.93 4.16 14.31
C VAL A 13 1.78 4.71 15.15
N ALA A 14 0.53 4.55 14.71
CA ALA A 14 -0.64 4.99 15.49
C ALA A 14 -0.72 4.26 16.83
N TRP A 15 -0.49 2.94 16.83
CA TRP A 15 -0.51 2.13 18.05
C TRP A 15 0.59 2.55 19.04
N VAL A 16 1.83 2.65 18.56
CA VAL A 16 2.96 3.05 19.41
C VAL A 16 2.77 4.46 19.96
N ALA A 17 2.31 5.41 19.14
CA ALA A 17 2.03 6.78 19.59
C ALA A 17 0.93 6.79 20.67
N HIS A 18 -0.17 6.07 20.46
CA HIS A 18 -1.24 5.96 21.44
C HIS A 18 -0.76 5.35 22.76
N ARG A 19 0.01 4.24 22.71
CA ARG A 19 0.58 3.59 23.90
C ARG A 19 1.62 4.46 24.62
N SER A 20 2.19 5.44 23.92
CA SER A 20 3.12 6.44 24.47
C SER A 20 2.40 7.66 25.05
N GLY A 21 1.07 7.64 25.18
CA GLY A 21 0.29 8.70 25.84
C GLY A 21 -0.13 9.85 24.92
N PHE A 22 -0.04 9.69 23.61
CA PHE A 22 -0.53 10.71 22.68
C PHE A 22 -2.05 10.77 22.71
N ALA A 23 -2.61 11.98 22.61
CA ALA A 23 -4.03 12.15 22.35
C ALA A 23 -4.45 11.35 21.10
N PRO A 24 -5.63 10.71 21.09
CA PRO A 24 -6.11 9.86 19.98
C PRO A 24 -5.96 10.49 18.60
N GLU A 25 -6.37 11.75 18.44
CA GLU A 25 -6.27 12.48 17.17
C GLU A 25 -4.83 12.56 16.69
N ARG A 26 -3.91 12.86 17.62
CA ARG A 26 -2.49 13.02 17.30
C ARG A 26 -1.84 11.69 16.96
N ALA A 27 -2.16 10.63 17.69
CA ALA A 27 -1.68 9.28 17.37
C ALA A 27 -2.11 8.87 15.96
N LEU A 28 -3.38 9.10 15.61
CA LEU A 28 -3.91 8.80 14.28
C LEU A 28 -3.31 9.68 13.19
N LEU A 29 -3.04 10.96 13.44
CA LEU A 29 -2.40 11.85 12.46
C LEU A 29 -0.95 11.43 12.17
N VAL A 30 -0.16 11.07 13.18
CA VAL A 30 1.21 10.58 12.99
C VAL A 30 1.20 9.22 12.29
N GLY A 31 0.27 8.33 12.65
CA GLY A 31 0.04 7.08 11.92
C GLY A 31 -0.33 7.32 10.45
N ALA A 32 -1.22 8.27 10.17
CA ALA A 32 -1.61 8.61 8.80
C ALA A 32 -0.43 9.16 7.99
N ALA A 33 0.45 9.95 8.61
CA ALA A 33 1.70 10.38 7.97
C ALA A 33 2.62 9.20 7.65
N ALA A 34 2.74 8.21 8.56
CA ALA A 34 3.55 7.02 8.31
C ALA A 34 2.99 6.16 7.17
N GLY A 35 1.66 5.95 7.15
CA GLY A 35 0.97 5.31 6.04
C GLY A 35 1.18 6.06 4.72
N ALA A 36 1.11 7.40 4.73
CA ALA A 36 1.38 8.21 3.53
C ALA A 36 2.83 8.05 3.05
N PHE A 37 3.82 8.05 3.95
CA PHE A 37 5.22 7.78 3.60
C PHE A 37 5.45 6.37 3.06
N ALA A 38 4.69 5.38 3.53
CA ALA A 38 4.77 4.02 3.00
C ALA A 38 4.26 3.88 1.56
N VAL A 39 3.45 4.83 1.06
CA VAL A 39 2.97 4.87 -0.33
C VAL A 39 3.87 5.73 -1.21
N VAL A 40 4.81 6.49 -0.63
CA VAL A 40 5.70 7.37 -1.41
C VAL A 40 6.52 6.61 -2.47
N PRO A 41 7.06 5.41 -2.20
CA PRO A 41 7.73 4.62 -3.23
C PRO A 41 6.84 4.25 -4.42
N ASP A 42 5.52 4.06 -4.21
CA ASP A 42 4.56 3.75 -5.29
C ASP A 42 4.36 4.89 -6.28
N ALA A 43 4.89 6.09 -6.01
CA ALA A 43 4.89 7.19 -6.99
C ALA A 43 5.65 6.83 -8.28
N ASP A 44 6.46 5.77 -8.25
CA ASP A 44 7.13 5.19 -9.42
C ASP A 44 6.14 4.55 -10.42
N ILE A 45 4.95 4.11 -9.99
CA ILE A 45 3.91 3.57 -10.88
C ILE A 45 3.39 4.62 -11.87
N GLY A 46 3.62 5.91 -11.60
CA GLY A 46 3.39 6.99 -12.56
C GLY A 46 4.07 6.74 -13.91
N TYR A 47 5.20 6.00 -13.91
CA TYR A 47 5.86 5.57 -15.13
C TYR A 47 5.02 4.63 -16.00
N ALA A 48 4.15 3.80 -15.41
CA ALA A 48 3.32 2.86 -16.14
C ALA A 48 2.41 3.56 -17.17
N PHE A 49 2.07 4.84 -16.96
CA PHE A 49 1.32 5.65 -17.93
C PHE A 49 2.06 5.93 -19.24
N LEU A 50 3.39 5.81 -19.26
CA LEU A 50 4.14 5.88 -20.52
C LEU A 50 3.85 4.67 -21.43
N GLY A 51 3.42 3.53 -20.89
CA GLY A 51 2.99 2.39 -21.68
C GLY A 51 1.86 2.76 -22.65
N PRO A 52 0.66 3.12 -22.14
CA PRO A 52 -0.44 3.63 -22.95
C PRO A 52 -0.06 4.82 -23.86
N ALA A 53 0.70 5.78 -23.33
CA ALA A 53 1.06 6.99 -24.08
C ALA A 53 1.97 6.73 -25.29
N THR A 54 2.70 5.61 -25.28
CA THR A 54 3.61 5.21 -26.37
C THR A 54 3.11 4.00 -27.17
N ALA A 55 1.94 3.45 -26.81
CA ALA A 55 1.39 2.24 -27.44
C ALA A 55 0.97 2.44 -28.91
N GLY A 56 0.85 3.69 -29.38
CA GLY A 56 0.50 4.00 -30.76
C GLY A 56 -0.91 3.53 -31.17
N THR A 57 -1.78 3.27 -30.20
CA THR A 57 -3.13 2.73 -30.39
C THR A 57 -4.12 3.41 -29.44
N THR A 58 -5.41 3.29 -29.74
CA THR A 58 -6.52 3.71 -28.87
C THR A 58 -7.35 2.53 -28.36
N ASP A 59 -6.96 1.29 -28.69
CA ASP A 59 -7.63 0.08 -28.22
C ASP A 59 -7.50 -0.05 -26.68
N PRO A 60 -8.61 0.02 -25.93
CA PRO A 60 -8.58 -0.06 -24.47
C PRO A 60 -7.92 -1.32 -23.92
N GLY A 61 -8.04 -2.46 -24.60
CA GLY A 61 -7.41 -3.71 -24.16
C GLY A 61 -5.89 -3.63 -24.23
N VAL A 62 -5.37 -3.17 -25.37
CA VAL A 62 -3.93 -3.01 -25.59
C VAL A 62 -3.34 -1.93 -24.69
N LEU A 63 -4.08 -0.84 -24.45
CA LEU A 63 -3.66 0.20 -23.51
C LEU A 63 -3.56 -0.34 -22.08
N LEU A 64 -4.52 -1.14 -21.63
CA LEU A 64 -4.51 -1.74 -20.31
C LEU A 64 -3.34 -2.72 -20.14
N ASP A 65 -3.10 -3.59 -21.12
CA ASP A 65 -1.99 -4.53 -21.10
C ASP A 65 -0.63 -3.80 -21.13
N SER A 66 -0.53 -2.72 -21.92
CA SER A 66 0.68 -1.90 -22.01
C SER A 66 1.01 -1.20 -20.68
N PHE A 67 -0.01 -0.77 -19.93
CA PHE A 67 0.17 -0.19 -18.60
C PHE A 67 0.75 -1.22 -17.63
N TRP A 68 0.13 -2.40 -17.50
CA TRP A 68 0.55 -3.41 -16.55
C TRP A 68 1.91 -4.03 -16.90
N ASN A 69 2.16 -4.32 -18.18
CA ASN A 69 3.45 -4.82 -18.63
C ASN A 69 4.57 -3.83 -18.32
N ARG A 70 4.34 -2.53 -18.54
CA ARG A 70 5.35 -1.50 -18.27
C ARG A 70 5.55 -1.25 -16.77
N GLY A 71 4.47 -1.27 -15.99
CA GLY A 71 4.52 -1.22 -14.53
C GLY A 71 5.37 -2.37 -13.94
N ASN A 72 5.35 -3.55 -14.54
CA ASN A 72 6.11 -4.70 -14.05
C ASN A 72 7.65 -4.63 -14.31
N ILE A 73 8.13 -3.74 -15.19
CA ILE A 73 9.55 -3.70 -15.62
C ILE A 73 10.42 -2.81 -14.72
N VAL A 74 9.90 -1.68 -14.23
CA VAL A 74 10.73 -0.63 -13.59
C VAL A 74 10.72 -0.72 -12.05
N HIS A 75 9.95 -1.62 -11.46
CA HIS A 75 9.36 -1.36 -10.16
C HIS A 75 10.13 -1.81 -8.90
N ARG A 76 11.32 -2.44 -8.96
CA ARG A 76 11.79 -3.18 -7.76
C ARG A 76 13.25 -3.03 -7.36
N GLY A 77 13.95 -2.10 -8.01
CA GLY A 77 15.31 -1.72 -7.63
C GLY A 77 15.32 -0.66 -6.52
N MET A 78 15.55 0.58 -6.91
CA MET A 78 15.79 1.70 -5.98
C MET A 78 14.62 2.01 -5.03
N SER A 79 13.37 1.89 -5.48
CA SER A 79 12.18 2.19 -4.66
C SER A 79 11.96 1.18 -3.53
N HIS A 80 12.50 -0.03 -3.67
CA HIS A 80 12.36 -1.14 -2.73
C HIS A 80 13.66 -1.44 -1.93
N SER A 81 14.68 -0.58 -2.03
CA SER A 81 15.91 -0.71 -1.25
C SER A 81 15.75 -0.12 0.15
N LEU A 82 16.12 -0.90 1.18
CA LEU A 82 16.16 -0.42 2.57
C LEU A 82 17.26 0.63 2.79
N VAL A 83 18.35 0.57 2.02
CA VAL A 83 19.44 1.53 2.10
C VAL A 83 18.99 2.89 1.55
N VAL A 84 18.44 2.89 0.33
CA VAL A 84 17.90 4.10 -0.31
C VAL A 84 16.74 4.66 0.49
N ALA A 85 15.80 3.81 0.92
CA ALA A 85 14.68 4.20 1.75
C ALA A 85 15.12 4.77 3.10
N GLY A 86 16.11 4.17 3.76
CA GLY A 86 16.64 4.69 5.03
C GLY A 86 17.22 6.09 4.90
N ILE A 87 18.09 6.31 3.90
CA ILE A 87 18.69 7.62 3.61
C ILE A 87 17.61 8.65 3.27
N ALA A 88 16.69 8.30 2.38
CA ALA A 88 15.58 9.17 1.99
C ALA A 88 14.65 9.48 3.16
N GLY A 89 14.31 8.50 3.99
CA GLY A 89 13.47 8.66 5.17
C GLY A 89 14.07 9.65 6.18
N VAL A 90 15.37 9.57 6.43
CA VAL A 90 16.09 10.59 7.22
C VAL A 90 15.97 11.95 6.56
N ALA A 91 16.27 12.06 5.27
CA ALA A 91 16.25 13.33 4.55
C ALA A 91 14.85 13.98 4.49
N PHE A 92 13.77 13.19 4.30
CA PHE A 92 12.38 13.65 4.40
C PHE A 92 12.07 14.20 5.79
N GLY A 93 12.51 13.50 6.84
CA GLY A 93 12.40 13.98 8.22
C GLY A 93 13.18 15.26 8.48
N LEU A 94 14.38 15.39 7.92
CA LEU A 94 15.23 16.57 8.04
C LEU A 94 14.62 17.81 7.36
N ILE A 95 13.94 17.65 6.23
CA ILE A 95 13.23 18.75 5.55
C ILE A 95 12.13 19.35 6.41
N ALA A 96 11.54 18.55 7.30
CA ALA A 96 10.57 19.02 8.27
C ALA A 96 11.18 19.94 9.36
N TYR A 97 12.50 19.93 9.59
CA TYR A 97 13.18 20.87 10.49
C TYR A 97 13.41 22.25 9.84
N ARG A 98 14.15 23.14 10.50
CA ARG A 98 14.53 24.48 10.01
C ARG A 98 16.06 24.63 9.95
N GLY A 99 16.53 25.65 9.23
CA GLY A 99 17.96 25.99 9.15
C GLY A 99 18.80 24.89 8.50
N VAL A 100 19.97 24.62 9.09
CA VAL A 100 20.98 23.69 8.55
C VAL A 100 20.46 22.26 8.36
N ALA A 101 19.57 21.78 9.23
CA ALA A 101 18.99 20.45 9.11
C ALA A 101 18.13 20.32 7.84
N ARG A 102 17.31 21.34 7.56
CA ARG A 102 16.49 21.37 6.34
C ARG A 102 17.36 21.44 5.08
N LEU A 103 18.43 22.24 5.11
CA LEU A 103 19.38 22.32 3.99
C LEU A 103 20.06 20.97 3.77
N GLY A 104 20.48 20.28 4.83
CA GLY A 104 21.05 18.93 4.74
C GLY A 104 20.07 17.93 4.11
N GLY A 105 18.80 17.92 4.55
CA GLY A 105 17.77 17.08 3.94
C GLY A 105 17.55 17.36 2.46
N VAL A 106 17.45 18.64 2.06
CA VAL A 106 17.33 19.04 0.65
C VAL A 106 18.56 18.61 -0.14
N ALA A 107 19.77 18.87 0.38
CA ALA A 107 21.02 18.52 -0.29
C ALA A 107 21.13 17.00 -0.54
N VAL A 108 20.76 16.16 0.44
CA VAL A 108 20.74 14.71 0.28
C VAL A 108 19.76 14.28 -0.82
N LEU A 109 18.51 14.75 -0.77
CA LEU A 109 17.51 14.36 -1.78
C LEU A 109 17.87 14.83 -3.18
N THR A 110 18.33 16.09 -3.33
CA THR A 110 18.80 16.60 -4.61
C THR A 110 20.03 15.82 -5.09
N GLY A 111 20.96 15.52 -4.19
CA GLY A 111 22.13 14.68 -4.48
C GLY A 111 21.75 13.29 -4.98
N MET A 112 20.72 12.65 -4.40
CA MET A 112 20.20 11.36 -4.88
C MET A 112 19.69 11.46 -6.32
N VAL A 113 18.90 12.48 -6.65
CA VAL A 113 18.39 12.69 -8.03
C VAL A 113 19.55 12.93 -9.00
N VAL A 114 20.49 13.81 -8.64
CA VAL A 114 21.65 14.15 -9.49
C VAL A 114 22.56 12.94 -9.70
N ALA A 115 22.84 12.17 -8.64
CA ALA A 115 23.65 10.96 -8.74
C ALA A 115 22.98 9.91 -9.63
N THR A 116 21.66 9.72 -9.49
CA THR A 116 20.90 8.80 -10.35
C THR A 116 20.98 9.22 -11.82
N ALA A 117 20.91 10.52 -12.10
CA ALA A 117 21.05 11.07 -13.46
C ALA A 117 22.44 10.87 -14.04
N ALA A 118 23.48 11.03 -13.22
CA ALA A 118 24.86 10.91 -13.65
C ALA A 118 25.30 9.46 -13.88
N PHE A 119 24.79 8.51 -13.09
CA PHE A 119 25.34 7.16 -13.01
C PHE A 119 24.40 6.03 -13.42
N VAL A 120 23.08 6.26 -13.46
CA VAL A 120 22.09 5.19 -13.68
C VAL A 120 21.33 5.40 -14.98
N GLY A 121 20.71 6.57 -15.16
CA GLY A 121 19.95 6.85 -16.37
C GLY A 121 18.80 7.83 -16.18
N ALA A 122 18.27 8.34 -17.30
CA ALA A 122 17.20 9.33 -17.29
C ALA A 122 15.87 8.77 -16.76
N LEU A 123 15.59 7.50 -17.02
CA LEU A 123 14.38 6.82 -16.57
C LEU A 123 14.37 6.70 -15.04
N GLU A 124 15.44 6.15 -14.49
CA GLU A 124 15.70 5.96 -13.07
C GLU A 124 15.70 7.29 -12.33
N THR A 125 16.22 8.34 -12.97
CA THR A 125 16.13 9.71 -12.46
C THR A 125 14.70 10.18 -12.33
N GLY A 126 13.85 9.93 -13.33
CA GLY A 126 12.42 10.28 -13.28
C GLY A 126 11.71 9.60 -12.11
N VAL A 127 12.01 8.31 -11.87
CA VAL A 127 11.49 7.53 -10.74
C VAL A 127 11.98 8.08 -9.40
N VAL A 128 13.28 8.33 -9.25
CA VAL A 128 13.83 8.88 -7.99
C VAL A 128 13.31 10.29 -7.76
N ALA A 129 13.13 11.10 -8.81
CA ALA A 129 12.56 12.44 -8.71
C ALA A 129 11.09 12.40 -8.26
N SER A 130 10.27 11.48 -8.78
CA SER A 130 8.86 11.34 -8.36
C SER A 130 8.78 10.88 -6.90
N PHE A 131 9.59 9.90 -6.50
CA PHE A 131 9.75 9.46 -5.12
C PHE A 131 10.14 10.60 -4.17
N VAL A 132 11.19 11.36 -4.53
CA VAL A 132 11.66 12.52 -3.76
C VAL A 132 10.58 13.59 -3.63
N ALA A 133 9.90 13.92 -4.74
CA ALA A 133 8.84 14.92 -4.76
C ALA A 133 7.65 14.50 -3.88
N ALA A 134 7.18 13.26 -4.03
CA ALA A 134 6.09 12.71 -3.23
C ALA A 134 6.43 12.72 -1.73
N GLY A 135 7.62 12.25 -1.35
CA GLY A 135 8.06 12.26 0.07
C GLY A 135 8.19 13.66 0.64
N ALA A 136 8.72 14.62 -0.13
CA ALA A 136 8.78 16.02 0.28
C ALA A 136 7.38 16.63 0.47
N LEU A 137 6.43 16.30 -0.40
CA LEU A 137 5.03 16.73 -0.28
C LEU A 137 4.38 16.15 0.97
N VAL A 138 4.58 14.87 1.28
CA VAL A 138 4.09 14.25 2.52
C VAL A 138 4.70 14.92 3.75
N ALA A 139 6.02 15.16 3.75
CA ALA A 139 6.71 15.84 4.85
C ALA A 139 6.17 17.28 5.07
N ALA A 140 6.00 18.04 3.99
CA ALA A 140 5.45 19.38 4.03
C ALA A 140 3.98 19.38 4.50
N GLY A 141 3.17 18.45 3.99
CA GLY A 141 1.79 18.24 4.40
C GLY A 141 1.66 17.94 5.89
N ALA A 142 2.46 16.97 6.38
CA ALA A 142 2.54 16.60 7.80
C ALA A 142 2.89 17.80 8.69
N ARG A 143 3.83 18.65 8.25
CA ARG A 143 4.18 19.89 8.98
C ARG A 143 3.07 20.92 8.97
N ARG A 144 2.34 21.09 7.85
CA ARG A 144 1.21 22.02 7.75
C ARG A 144 0.06 21.65 8.68
N ILE A 145 -0.16 20.36 8.92
CA ILE A 145 -1.17 19.87 9.87
C ILE A 145 -0.67 19.77 11.33
N GLY A 146 0.51 20.34 11.63
CA GLY A 146 1.00 20.49 13.00
C GLY A 146 1.78 19.32 13.58
N ILE A 147 2.19 18.33 12.78
CA ILE A 147 3.06 17.24 13.26
C ILE A 147 4.46 17.80 13.55
N GLU A 148 5.02 17.49 14.72
CA GLU A 148 6.37 17.91 15.09
C GLU A 148 7.43 17.20 14.23
N PRO A 149 8.56 17.85 13.94
CA PRO A 149 9.53 17.32 12.96
C PRO A 149 10.13 15.97 13.38
N ARG A 150 10.34 15.72 14.67
CA ARG A 150 10.78 14.41 15.18
C ARG A 150 9.79 13.29 14.86
N TYR A 151 8.49 13.57 14.85
CA TYR A 151 7.46 12.58 14.52
C TYR A 151 7.31 12.44 13.00
N VAL A 152 7.56 13.49 12.22
CA VAL A 152 7.69 13.37 10.75
C VAL A 152 8.86 12.47 10.39
N LEU A 153 10.02 12.64 11.04
CA LEU A 153 11.19 11.78 10.84
C LEU A 153 10.88 10.31 11.18
N ALA A 154 10.30 10.04 12.35
CA ALA A 154 9.91 8.69 12.74
C ALA A 154 8.89 8.07 11.77
N ALA A 155 7.87 8.83 11.39
CA ALA A 155 6.85 8.40 10.44
C ALA A 155 7.44 8.13 9.04
N ALA A 156 8.36 8.98 8.58
CA ALA A 156 9.06 8.82 7.32
C ALA A 156 9.87 7.52 7.31
N LEU A 157 10.70 7.30 8.33
CA LEU A 157 11.50 6.08 8.46
C LEU A 157 10.63 4.83 8.50
N VAL A 158 9.63 4.76 9.38
CA VAL A 158 8.76 3.58 9.46
C VAL A 158 8.00 3.37 8.15
N GLY A 159 7.47 4.44 7.55
CA GLY A 159 6.75 4.36 6.28
C GLY A 159 7.60 3.77 5.16
N VAL A 160 8.72 4.42 4.83
CA VAL A 160 9.56 3.99 3.69
C VAL A 160 10.27 2.66 3.94
N LEU A 161 10.62 2.33 5.20
CA LEU A 161 11.29 1.06 5.51
C LEU A 161 10.33 -0.14 5.57
N THR A 162 9.03 0.08 5.80
CA THR A 162 8.05 -1.01 5.75
C THR A 162 7.57 -1.31 4.33
N HIS A 163 7.73 -0.37 3.40
CA HIS A 163 7.29 -0.50 2.03
C HIS A 163 7.83 -1.75 1.30
N PRO A 164 9.14 -2.04 1.28
CA PRO A 164 9.68 -3.15 0.49
C PRO A 164 9.11 -4.53 0.85
N PHE A 165 8.67 -4.68 2.10
CA PHE A 165 8.12 -5.93 2.60
C PHE A 165 6.73 -6.25 2.03
N GLY A 166 6.04 -5.25 1.45
CA GLY A 166 4.80 -5.46 0.72
C GLY A 166 4.96 -6.30 -0.55
N ASP A 167 6.17 -6.42 -1.10
CA ASP A 167 6.37 -7.15 -2.37
C ASP A 167 6.96 -8.55 -2.20
N LEU A 168 7.21 -8.97 -0.96
CA LEU A 168 7.76 -10.30 -0.64
C LEU A 168 6.96 -11.46 -1.24
N PHE A 169 5.64 -11.32 -1.34
CA PHE A 169 4.73 -12.41 -1.71
C PHE A 169 4.10 -12.26 -3.10
N THR A 170 4.06 -11.06 -3.67
CA THR A 170 3.29 -10.78 -4.89
C THR A 170 4.16 -10.54 -6.13
N GLY A 171 5.41 -10.12 -5.93
CA GLY A 171 6.32 -9.68 -6.98
C GLY A 171 7.53 -10.59 -7.19
N THR A 172 8.50 -10.11 -7.96
CA THR A 172 9.90 -10.56 -7.85
C THR A 172 10.46 -10.08 -6.52
N ALA A 173 11.44 -10.80 -5.96
CA ALA A 173 12.03 -10.39 -4.69
C ALA A 173 12.63 -8.97 -4.82
N PRO A 174 12.38 -8.09 -3.83
CA PRO A 174 12.97 -6.75 -3.83
C PRO A 174 14.48 -6.82 -3.61
N THR A 175 15.25 -5.95 -4.27
CA THR A 175 16.70 -5.82 -4.04
C THR A 175 16.97 -4.98 -2.79
N LEU A 176 16.68 -5.58 -1.63
CA LEU A 176 16.65 -4.89 -0.32
C LEU A 176 17.92 -4.11 0.03
N LEU A 177 19.09 -4.53 -0.49
CA LEU A 177 20.38 -3.92 -0.19
C LEU A 177 20.98 -3.12 -1.37
N TYR A 178 20.23 -2.89 -2.46
CA TYR A 178 20.69 -2.02 -3.54
C TYR A 178 21.20 -0.68 -2.97
N PRO A 179 22.35 -0.13 -3.43
CA PRO A 179 23.11 -0.52 -4.62
C PRO A 179 24.17 -1.60 -4.40
N PHE A 180 24.23 -2.22 -3.22
CA PHE A 180 25.14 -3.33 -2.99
C PHE A 180 24.63 -4.57 -3.72
N ASP A 181 25.56 -5.28 -4.36
CA ASP A 181 25.28 -6.54 -5.07
C ASP A 181 25.16 -7.71 -4.07
N VAL A 182 24.14 -7.62 -3.21
CA VAL A 182 23.86 -8.60 -2.15
C VAL A 182 22.39 -9.00 -2.21
N GLU A 183 22.13 -10.23 -2.63
CA GLU A 183 20.79 -10.81 -2.66
C GLU A 183 20.47 -11.51 -1.34
N LEU A 184 19.61 -10.89 -0.53
CA LEU A 184 19.08 -11.52 0.70
C LEU A 184 17.94 -12.51 0.40
N LEU A 185 17.20 -12.27 -0.68
CA LEU A 185 16.06 -13.06 -1.11
C LEU A 185 16.22 -13.33 -2.61
N PRO A 186 16.74 -14.50 -3.01
CA PRO A 186 16.98 -14.79 -4.43
C PRO A 186 15.66 -14.95 -5.21
N THR A 187 14.58 -15.31 -4.52
CA THR A 187 13.23 -15.42 -5.08
C THR A 187 12.20 -14.92 -4.08
N ARG A 188 11.00 -14.62 -4.58
CA ARG A 188 9.86 -14.23 -3.74
C ARG A 188 9.54 -15.34 -2.73
N VAL A 189 8.96 -14.96 -1.60
CA VAL A 189 8.49 -15.92 -0.60
C VAL A 189 7.22 -16.58 -1.12
N THR A 190 7.30 -17.87 -1.43
CA THR A 190 6.15 -18.67 -1.89
C THR A 190 5.41 -19.28 -0.70
N LEU A 191 4.13 -18.92 -0.56
CA LEU A 191 3.24 -19.45 0.50
C LEU A 191 2.68 -20.85 0.13
N SER A 192 2.60 -21.15 -1.16
CA SER A 192 2.13 -22.42 -1.70
C SER A 192 2.80 -22.68 -3.05
N ALA A 193 2.96 -23.95 -3.42
CA ALA A 193 3.35 -24.35 -4.77
C ALA A 193 2.19 -24.16 -5.76
N ASP A 194 0.94 -24.21 -5.28
CA ASP A 194 -0.24 -23.91 -6.08
C ASP A 194 -0.34 -22.38 -6.31
N PRO A 195 -0.34 -21.91 -7.58
CA PRO A 195 -0.37 -20.48 -7.90
C PRO A 195 -1.60 -19.73 -7.39
N THR A 196 -2.75 -20.39 -7.33
CA THR A 196 -4.00 -19.81 -6.84
C THR A 196 -3.97 -19.72 -5.32
N LEU A 197 -3.62 -20.79 -4.60
CA LEU A 197 -3.47 -20.73 -3.14
C LEU A 197 -2.40 -19.73 -2.71
N HIS A 198 -1.31 -19.57 -3.48
CA HIS A 198 -0.31 -18.55 -3.23
C HIS A 198 -0.88 -17.13 -3.35
N LEU A 199 -1.65 -16.84 -4.41
CA LEU A 199 -2.35 -15.56 -4.56
C LEU A 199 -3.33 -15.32 -3.40
N LEU A 200 -4.16 -16.30 -3.06
CA LEU A 200 -5.14 -16.18 -1.97
C LEU A 200 -4.46 -15.93 -0.63
N GLY A 201 -3.34 -16.62 -0.35
CA GLY A 201 -2.52 -16.41 0.85
C GLY A 201 -1.90 -15.01 0.89
N ALA A 202 -1.33 -14.54 -0.22
CA ALA A 202 -0.76 -13.19 -0.32
C ALA A 202 -1.84 -12.11 -0.11
N PHE A 203 -3.00 -12.29 -0.73
CA PHE A 203 -4.16 -11.40 -0.54
C PHE A 203 -4.69 -11.45 0.90
N ALA A 204 -4.67 -12.62 1.56
CA ALA A 204 -5.05 -12.75 2.96
C ALA A 204 -4.10 -11.98 3.90
N LEU A 205 -2.80 -12.01 3.64
CA LEU A 205 -1.82 -11.22 4.39
C LEU A 205 -2.05 -9.72 4.20
N GLU A 206 -2.30 -9.28 2.97
CA GLU A 206 -2.66 -7.88 2.69
C GLU A 206 -3.93 -7.48 3.46
N LEU A 207 -4.96 -8.32 3.41
CA LEU A 207 -6.21 -8.09 4.12
C LEU A 207 -6.03 -8.04 5.64
N ALA A 208 -5.12 -8.87 6.19
CA ALA A 208 -4.79 -8.87 7.61
C ALA A 208 -4.15 -7.53 8.05
N THR A 209 -3.29 -6.93 7.22
CA THR A 209 -2.71 -5.60 7.53
C THR A 209 -3.77 -4.50 7.52
N VAL A 210 -4.75 -4.57 6.61
CA VAL A 210 -5.88 -3.62 6.57
C VAL A 210 -6.79 -3.81 7.79
N TRP A 211 -7.05 -5.05 8.20
CA TRP A 211 -7.76 -5.34 9.46
C TRP A 211 -7.02 -4.82 10.68
N LEU A 212 -5.71 -4.99 10.73
CA LEU A 212 -4.87 -4.47 11.81
C LEU A 212 -4.96 -2.94 11.88
N ALA A 213 -4.89 -2.24 10.75
CA ALA A 213 -5.06 -0.79 10.70
C ALA A 213 -6.44 -0.35 11.20
N LEU A 214 -7.51 -1.02 10.76
CA LEU A 214 -8.87 -0.74 11.24
C LEU A 214 -9.01 -1.01 12.74
N PHE A 215 -8.45 -2.12 13.23
CA PHE A 215 -8.45 -2.47 14.64
C PHE A 215 -7.73 -1.42 15.48
N VAL A 216 -6.53 -0.99 15.07
CA VAL A 216 -5.79 0.09 15.75
C VAL A 216 -6.58 1.39 15.71
N TYR A 217 -7.16 1.77 14.56
CA TYR A 217 -7.98 2.96 14.43
C TYR A 217 -9.15 2.98 15.42
N LEU A 218 -9.88 1.87 15.53
CA LEU A 218 -11.02 1.75 16.42
C LEU A 218 -10.60 1.70 17.89
N THR A 219 -9.50 1.02 18.20
CA THR A 219 -8.98 0.91 19.57
C THR A 219 -8.51 2.27 20.09
N VAL A 220 -7.77 3.03 19.28
CA VAL A 220 -7.33 4.40 19.63
C VAL A 220 -8.52 5.34 19.87
N ARG A 221 -9.70 5.01 19.32
CA ARG A 221 -10.95 5.76 19.47
C ARG A 221 -11.90 5.18 20.52
N ASP A 222 -11.49 4.14 21.24
CA ASP A 222 -12.31 3.39 22.19
C ASP A 222 -13.65 2.89 21.61
N GLN A 223 -13.61 2.43 20.35
CA GLN A 223 -14.81 1.97 19.63
C GLN A 223 -14.79 0.45 19.43
N PRO A 224 -15.90 -0.25 19.74
CA PRO A 224 -15.98 -1.69 19.47
C PRO A 224 -16.12 -1.97 17.96
N LEU A 225 -15.39 -2.98 17.47
CA LEU A 225 -15.47 -3.38 16.06
C LEU A 225 -16.86 -3.92 15.68
N ARG A 226 -17.49 -4.66 16.58
CA ARG A 226 -18.76 -5.36 16.33
C ARG A 226 -19.92 -4.42 15.98
N THR A 227 -19.88 -3.15 16.41
CA THR A 227 -20.94 -2.17 16.10
C THR A 227 -20.85 -1.65 14.66
N HIS A 228 -19.74 -1.92 13.95
CA HIS A 228 -19.47 -1.38 12.62
C HIS A 228 -19.61 -2.43 11.50
N VAL A 229 -19.74 -3.72 11.83
CA VAL A 229 -19.89 -4.80 10.85
C VAL A 229 -21.35 -5.24 10.77
N ARG A 230 -21.95 -5.15 9.58
CA ARG A 230 -23.34 -5.59 9.34
C ARG A 230 -23.38 -7.05 8.88
N ARG A 231 -24.44 -7.79 9.26
CA ARG A 231 -24.66 -9.21 8.89
C ARG A 231 -24.59 -9.49 7.38
N ARG A 232 -24.95 -8.50 6.55
CA ARG A 232 -24.86 -8.59 5.08
C ARG A 232 -23.46 -8.89 4.55
N ALA A 233 -22.39 -8.73 5.34
CA ALA A 233 -21.06 -9.19 4.95
C ALA A 233 -21.02 -10.68 4.55
N VAL A 234 -21.96 -11.48 5.09
CA VAL A 234 -22.13 -12.90 4.73
C VAL A 234 -22.46 -13.08 3.24
N LEU A 235 -23.03 -12.08 2.55
CA LEU A 235 -23.29 -12.15 1.10
C LEU A 235 -22.00 -12.33 0.28
N GLY A 236 -20.84 -11.98 0.82
CA GLY A 236 -19.54 -12.29 0.22
C GLY A 236 -19.35 -13.79 -0.03
N ALA A 237 -20.00 -14.66 0.73
CA ALA A 237 -19.92 -16.11 0.55
C ALA A 237 -20.39 -16.57 -0.84
N GLY A 238 -21.27 -15.79 -1.50
CA GLY A 238 -21.70 -16.05 -2.88
C GLY A 238 -20.55 -16.03 -3.89
N TYR A 239 -19.41 -15.41 -3.56
CA TYR A 239 -18.22 -15.40 -4.42
C TYR A 239 -17.59 -16.79 -4.60
N ALA A 240 -17.94 -17.78 -3.78
CA ALA A 240 -17.57 -19.18 -4.01
C ALA A 240 -17.99 -19.69 -5.40
N ALA A 241 -19.10 -19.18 -5.95
CA ALA A 241 -19.55 -19.56 -7.29
C ALA A 241 -18.54 -19.20 -8.40
N ALA A 242 -17.67 -18.21 -8.16
CA ALA A 242 -16.63 -17.81 -9.12
C ALA A 242 -15.62 -18.93 -9.39
N VAL A 243 -15.43 -19.88 -8.45
CA VAL A 243 -14.54 -21.04 -8.64
C VAL A 243 -14.96 -21.90 -9.84
N VAL A 244 -16.26 -21.99 -10.11
CA VAL A 244 -16.81 -22.78 -11.22
C VAL A 244 -16.97 -21.94 -12.49
N ALA A 245 -17.24 -20.64 -12.34
CA ALA A 245 -17.56 -19.75 -13.45
C ALA A 245 -16.32 -19.12 -14.11
N LEU A 246 -15.19 -19.03 -13.40
CA LEU A 246 -13.99 -18.32 -13.86
C LEU A 246 -12.75 -19.21 -13.73
N PRO A 247 -11.74 -19.03 -14.59
CA PRO A 247 -10.44 -19.65 -14.41
C PRO A 247 -9.84 -19.31 -13.03
N PRO A 248 -9.12 -20.26 -12.39
CA PRO A 248 -8.43 -19.98 -11.13
C PRO A 248 -7.45 -18.80 -11.27
N PRO A 249 -7.54 -17.78 -10.40
CA PRO A 249 -6.72 -16.61 -10.51
C PRO A 249 -5.29 -16.91 -10.05
N THR A 250 -4.32 -16.21 -10.64
CA THR A 250 -2.91 -16.28 -10.25
C THR A 250 -2.32 -14.88 -10.17
N LEU A 251 -1.07 -14.75 -9.70
CA LEU A 251 -0.42 -13.44 -9.56
C LEU A 251 -0.33 -12.65 -10.89
N SER A 252 -0.18 -13.34 -12.04
CA SER A 252 -0.03 -12.71 -13.35
C SER A 252 -1.27 -11.95 -13.82
N VAL A 253 -2.45 -12.35 -13.36
CA VAL A 253 -3.75 -11.72 -13.67
C VAL A 253 -4.55 -11.42 -12.40
N SER A 254 -3.83 -11.08 -11.32
CA SER A 254 -4.40 -10.88 -9.99
C SER A 254 -5.42 -9.75 -9.93
N TYR A 255 -5.30 -8.74 -10.78
CA TYR A 255 -6.20 -7.58 -10.82
C TYR A 255 -7.65 -7.96 -11.14
N HIS A 256 -7.92 -9.00 -11.95
CA HIS A 256 -9.28 -9.49 -12.19
C HIS A 256 -9.95 -10.00 -10.90
N PHE A 257 -9.21 -10.81 -10.13
CA PHE A 257 -9.68 -11.33 -8.85
C PHE A 257 -9.85 -10.20 -7.83
N VAL A 258 -8.82 -9.38 -7.64
CA VAL A 258 -8.83 -8.32 -6.64
C VAL A 258 -9.95 -7.31 -6.91
N PHE A 259 -10.10 -6.82 -8.15
CA PHE A 259 -11.15 -5.85 -8.47
C PHE A 259 -12.56 -6.42 -8.33
N SER A 260 -12.79 -7.69 -8.70
CA SER A 260 -14.12 -8.30 -8.56
C SER A 260 -14.50 -8.54 -7.09
N VAL A 261 -13.57 -9.00 -6.25
CA VAL A 261 -13.82 -9.14 -4.80
C VAL A 261 -14.05 -7.79 -4.13
N LEU A 262 -13.27 -6.77 -4.49
CA LEU A 262 -13.46 -5.41 -3.99
C LEU A 262 -14.80 -4.81 -4.42
N ALA A 263 -15.25 -5.06 -5.65
CA ALA A 263 -16.55 -4.60 -6.13
C ALA A 263 -17.69 -5.17 -5.27
N ILE A 264 -17.64 -6.45 -4.91
CA ILE A 264 -18.61 -7.08 -4.01
C ILE A 264 -18.55 -6.44 -2.62
N GLY A 265 -17.34 -6.16 -2.11
CA GLY A 265 -17.15 -5.42 -0.86
C GLY A 265 -17.81 -4.03 -0.88
N ILE A 266 -17.65 -3.28 -1.96
CA ILE A 266 -18.26 -1.95 -2.14
C ILE A 266 -19.79 -2.07 -2.18
N VAL A 267 -20.32 -2.99 -2.99
CA VAL A 267 -21.76 -3.21 -3.10
C VAL A 267 -22.36 -3.60 -1.75
N CYS A 268 -21.80 -4.60 -1.07
CA CYS A 268 -22.31 -5.05 0.23
C CYS A 268 -22.12 -3.99 1.33
N GLY A 269 -21.03 -3.23 1.28
CA GLY A 269 -20.79 -2.12 2.20
C GLY A 269 -21.80 -0.97 2.04
N SER A 270 -22.27 -0.71 0.81
CA SER A 270 -23.14 0.41 0.47
C SER A 270 -24.63 0.05 0.34
N ALA A 271 -25.01 -1.22 0.16
CA ALA A 271 -26.37 -1.67 -0.20
C ALA A 271 -27.52 -1.35 0.78
N SER A 272 -27.24 -0.84 1.98
CA SER A 272 -28.26 -0.52 3.01
C SER A 272 -28.43 0.99 3.22
N LEU A 273 -27.89 1.78 2.30
CA LEU A 273 -27.85 3.22 2.39
C LEU A 273 -28.98 3.76 1.51
N SER A 274 -30.15 3.98 2.10
CA SER A 274 -31.12 4.90 1.52
C SER A 274 -30.44 6.27 1.46
N ALA A 275 -30.05 6.70 0.25
CA ALA A 275 -29.38 7.96 -0.07
C ALA A 275 -28.55 8.54 1.09
N SER A 276 -27.55 7.81 1.57
CA SER A 276 -26.88 8.22 2.81
C SER A 276 -25.91 9.35 2.59
N ASP A 277 -25.96 10.31 3.50
CA ASP A 277 -24.98 11.36 3.57
C ASP A 277 -23.61 10.75 3.95
N LEU A 278 -22.83 10.40 2.92
CA LEU A 278 -21.44 10.01 3.05
C LEU A 278 -20.62 11.10 3.74
N ARG A 279 -21.14 12.28 4.08
CA ARG A 279 -20.45 13.24 4.96
C ARG A 279 -20.38 12.76 6.41
N CYS A 280 -21.26 11.84 6.85
CA CYS A 280 -21.22 11.30 8.21
C CYS A 280 -20.10 10.26 8.39
N LEU A 281 -19.19 10.52 9.34
CA LEU A 281 -18.06 9.63 9.64
C LEU A 281 -18.49 8.24 10.14
N GLY A 282 -19.56 8.15 10.93
CA GLY A 282 -20.07 6.86 11.43
C GLY A 282 -20.57 5.95 10.30
N THR A 283 -21.23 6.54 9.31
CA THR A 283 -21.66 5.84 8.09
C THR A 283 -20.46 5.33 7.31
N ARG A 284 -19.44 6.17 7.07
CA ARG A 284 -18.20 5.75 6.37
C ARG A 284 -17.53 4.57 7.06
N ARG A 285 -17.39 4.60 8.38
CA ARG A 285 -16.78 3.50 9.16
C ARG A 285 -17.56 2.20 9.01
N THR A 286 -18.88 2.28 9.05
CA THR A 286 -19.75 1.10 8.88
C THR A 286 -19.65 0.51 7.46
N VAL A 287 -19.61 1.38 6.44
CA VAL A 287 -19.43 0.97 5.04
C VAL A 287 -18.09 0.26 4.85
N LEU A 288 -17.00 0.89 5.31
CA LEU A 288 -15.64 0.34 5.21
C LEU A 288 -15.51 -0.99 5.95
N SER A 289 -15.95 -1.05 7.21
CA SER A 289 -15.85 -2.26 8.04
C SER A 289 -16.70 -3.40 7.48
N THR A 290 -17.90 -3.10 6.98
CA THR A 290 -18.76 -4.11 6.34
C THR A 290 -18.17 -4.58 5.01
N GLY A 291 -17.67 -3.67 4.17
CA GLY A 291 -17.02 -4.03 2.91
C GLY A 291 -15.79 -4.90 3.14
N LEU A 292 -14.94 -4.54 4.10
CA LEU A 292 -13.76 -5.32 4.49
C LEU A 292 -14.15 -6.73 4.99
N ALA A 293 -15.17 -6.83 5.82
CA ALA A 293 -15.72 -8.11 6.26
C ALA A 293 -16.28 -8.94 5.08
N THR A 294 -16.95 -8.29 4.13
CA THR A 294 -17.46 -8.95 2.92
C THR A 294 -16.32 -9.54 2.10
N VAL A 295 -15.25 -8.76 1.85
CA VAL A 295 -14.04 -9.21 1.14
C VAL A 295 -13.39 -10.40 1.87
N THR A 296 -13.36 -10.37 3.20
CA THR A 296 -12.82 -11.46 4.02
C THR A 296 -13.63 -12.74 3.88
N VAL A 297 -14.96 -12.63 3.94
CA VAL A 297 -15.87 -13.78 3.75
C VAL A 297 -15.76 -14.31 2.32
N ALA A 298 -15.68 -13.44 1.31
CA ALA A 298 -15.53 -13.83 -0.09
C ALA A 298 -14.21 -14.58 -0.34
N LEU A 299 -13.10 -14.09 0.22
CA LEU A 299 -11.81 -14.77 0.16
C LEU A 299 -11.86 -16.16 0.80
N ALA A 300 -12.42 -16.27 2.01
CA ALA A 300 -12.55 -17.55 2.71
C ALA A 300 -13.45 -18.54 1.96
N ALA A 301 -14.58 -18.06 1.43
CA ALA A 301 -15.52 -18.89 0.68
C ALA A 301 -14.93 -19.37 -0.65
N TYR A 302 -14.23 -18.50 -1.38
CA TYR A 302 -13.51 -18.87 -2.60
C TYR A 302 -12.41 -19.89 -2.30
N ALA A 303 -11.58 -19.66 -1.28
CA ALA A 303 -10.51 -20.58 -0.89
C ALA A 303 -11.05 -21.97 -0.52
N ALA A 304 -12.12 -22.02 0.30
CA ALA A 304 -12.74 -23.28 0.70
C ALA A 304 -13.35 -24.02 -0.51
N ALA A 305 -14.05 -23.31 -1.39
CA ALA A 305 -14.62 -23.92 -2.60
C ALA A 305 -13.53 -24.40 -3.57
N TYR A 306 -12.44 -23.64 -3.73
CA TYR A 306 -11.31 -24.01 -4.57
C TYR A 306 -10.65 -25.30 -4.09
N VAL A 307 -10.33 -25.40 -2.80
CA VAL A 307 -9.74 -26.62 -2.20
C VAL A 307 -10.67 -27.83 -2.29
N ALA A 308 -12.00 -27.62 -2.30
CA ALA A 308 -12.95 -28.72 -2.41
C ALA A 308 -13.07 -29.31 -3.82
N VAL A 309 -12.65 -28.58 -4.87
CA VAL A 309 -12.79 -29.00 -6.28
C VAL A 309 -11.46 -29.16 -7.02
N ALA A 310 -10.35 -28.70 -6.45
CA ALA A 310 -8.99 -28.85 -6.95
C ALA A 310 -8.39 -30.21 -6.54
#